data_AF-A0A7S3T8S3-F1
#
_entry.id   AF-A0A7S3T8S3-F1
#
_cell.length_a   1.000
_cell.length_b   1.000
_cell.length_c   1.000
_cell.angle_alpha   90.00
_cell.angle_beta   90.00
_cell.angle_gamma   90.00
#
_symmetry.space_group_name_H-M   'P 1'
#
loop_
_entity.id
_entity.type
_entity.pdbx_description
1 polymer ?
#
loop_
_entity_poly.entity_id
_entity_poly.type
_entity_poly.pdbx_seq_one_letter_code
_entity_poly.pdbx_strand_id
1 'polypeptide(L)'
;YDKVLWLDSDAIAYRSLDWIFKHDGLVAARDDRYCRLNQSDPSTALLLLQPSMVDYNGMLDLTRNAALPLTYDQVVGEYFRQVKRQNFTLLNDVDAAYGQCLGKARSFYLNGDGSSVHGVWNMPAFVHRSGGSAPG
;
A
#
# COMPACT_ATOMS: atom_id res chain seq x y z
N TYR A 1 -2.80 20.32 6.18
CA TYR A 1 -3.70 19.31 5.61
C TYR A 1 -4.06 18.33 6.70
N ASP A 2 -5.34 17.96 6.81
CA ASP A 2 -5.81 17.05 7.87
C ASP A 2 -5.50 15.58 7.56
N LYS A 3 -5.48 15.23 6.27
CA LYS A 3 -5.03 13.96 5.71
C LYS A 3 -4.20 14.25 4.45
N VAL A 4 -3.21 13.42 4.19
CA VAL A 4 -2.36 13.45 2.99
C VAL A 4 -2.29 12.05 2.42
N LEU A 5 -2.46 11.93 1.10
CA LEU A 5 -2.19 10.71 0.36
C LEU A 5 -0.79 10.83 -0.25
N TRP A 6 0.16 10.07 0.27
CA TRP A 6 1.49 9.90 -0.28
C TRP A 6 1.44 8.82 -1.37
N LEU A 7 2.06 9.10 -2.52
CA LEU A 7 2.17 8.18 -3.65
C LEU A 7 3.64 8.15 -4.10
N ASP A 8 4.18 6.95 -4.33
CA ASP A 8 5.50 6.81 -4.94
C ASP A 8 5.51 7.45 -6.34
N SER A 9 6.65 8.04 -6.70
CA SER A 9 6.81 8.74 -7.98
C SER A 9 6.81 7.82 -9.19
N ASP A 10 7.04 6.52 -9.01
CA ASP A 10 7.05 5.49 -10.06
C ASP A 10 5.70 4.73 -10.16
N ALA A 11 4.62 5.38 -9.72
CA ALA A 11 3.29 4.83 -9.71
C ALA A 11 2.32 5.49 -10.70
N ILE A 12 1.25 4.76 -11.00
CA ILE A 12 0.17 5.17 -11.90
C ILE A 12 -1.17 4.96 -11.18
N ALA A 13 -1.98 6.01 -11.11
CA ALA A 13 -3.39 5.91 -10.70
C ALA A 13 -4.28 5.69 -11.93
N TYR A 14 -4.95 4.55 -12.01
CA TYR A 14 -5.84 4.18 -13.12
C TYR A 14 -7.31 4.54 -12.86
N ARG A 15 -7.70 4.67 -11.58
CA ARG A 15 -9.06 5.03 -11.15
C ARG A 15 -8.97 6.07 -10.02
N SER A 16 -10.09 6.74 -9.73
CA SER A 16 -10.14 7.69 -8.61
C SER A 16 -9.72 7.02 -7.29
N LEU A 17 -8.88 7.72 -6.53
CA LEU A 17 -8.40 7.33 -5.20
C LEU A 17 -9.08 8.13 -4.09
N ASP A 18 -10.05 9.00 -4.40
CA ASP A 18 -10.66 9.92 -3.43
C ASP A 18 -11.38 9.18 -2.29
N TRP A 19 -11.86 7.97 -2.57
CA TRP A 19 -12.50 7.11 -1.59
C TRP A 19 -11.57 6.74 -0.43
N ILE A 20 -10.25 6.75 -0.64
CA ILE A 20 -9.26 6.45 0.40
C ILE A 20 -9.37 7.47 1.55
N PHE A 21 -9.68 8.74 1.27
CA PHE A 21 -9.81 9.79 2.29
C PHE A 21 -10.97 9.56 3.29
N LYS A 22 -11.90 8.63 2.99
CA LYS A 22 -12.97 8.21 3.90
C LYS A 22 -12.48 7.33 5.05
N HIS A 23 -11.27 6.76 4.94
CA HIS A 23 -10.67 5.94 5.98
C HIS A 23 -10.00 6.81 7.05
N ASP A 24 -10.02 6.34 8.29
CA ASP A 24 -9.29 6.95 9.40
C ASP A 24 -7.98 6.22 9.68
N GLY A 25 -7.02 6.96 10.25
CA GLY A 25 -5.71 6.44 10.56
C GLY A 25 -4.85 6.18 9.32
N LEU A 26 -3.88 5.28 9.47
CA LEU A 26 -2.98 4.89 8.39
C LEU A 26 -3.70 3.91 7.46
N VAL A 27 -3.70 4.20 6.16
CA VAL A 27 -4.04 3.25 5.09
C VAL A 27 -2.80 3.06 4.23
N ALA A 28 -2.48 1.82 3.87
CA ALA A 28 -1.32 1.53 3.04
C ALA A 28 -1.62 0.46 1.99
N ALA A 29 -0.87 0.50 0.88
CA ALA A 29 -0.72 -0.68 0.03
C ALA A 29 -0.04 -1.82 0.80
N ARG A 30 -0.14 -3.06 0.32
CA ARG A 30 0.60 -4.21 0.87
C ARG A 30 1.98 -4.29 0.23
N ASP A 31 3.01 -4.66 0.98
CA ASP A 31 4.30 -5.10 0.42
C ASP A 31 4.17 -6.51 -0.16
N ASP A 32 3.37 -6.65 -1.23
CA ASP A 32 3.10 -7.90 -1.91
C ASP A 32 3.76 -8.01 -3.28
N ARG A 33 5.09 -7.99 -3.28
CA ARG A 33 5.89 -8.17 -4.50
C ARG A 33 5.57 -9.47 -5.22
N TYR A 34 5.25 -10.54 -4.50
CA TYR A 34 5.07 -11.86 -5.09
C TYR A 34 3.61 -12.19 -5.42
N CYS A 35 2.70 -11.22 -5.29
CA CYS A 35 1.28 -11.38 -5.62
C CYS A 35 0.62 -12.53 -4.82
N ARG A 36 0.95 -12.63 -3.52
CA ARG A 36 0.44 -13.64 -2.58
C ARG A 36 -0.90 -13.25 -1.95
N LEU A 37 -1.33 -12.00 -2.10
CA LEU A 37 -2.62 -11.42 -1.72
C LEU A 37 -2.96 -11.51 -0.21
N ASN A 38 -1.95 -11.72 0.65
CA ASN A 38 -2.14 -11.94 2.08
C ASN A 38 -1.03 -11.35 2.97
N GLN A 39 -0.21 -10.44 2.45
CA GLN A 39 0.91 -9.86 3.20
C GLN A 39 0.41 -8.92 4.31
N SER A 40 1.05 -8.97 5.48
CA SER A 40 0.69 -8.21 6.68
C SER A 40 1.46 -6.90 6.85
N ASP A 41 2.45 -6.65 6.00
CA ASP A 41 3.30 -5.48 6.06
C ASP A 41 2.87 -4.42 5.04
N PRO A 42 2.90 -3.14 5.42
CA PRO A 42 2.57 -2.05 4.52
C PRO A 42 3.70 -1.80 3.53
N SER A 43 3.35 -1.35 2.33
CA SER A 43 4.26 -0.66 1.44
C SER A 43 4.02 0.85 1.52
N THR A 44 5.08 1.65 1.54
CA THR A 44 5.00 3.11 1.46
C THR A 44 4.66 3.64 0.08
N ALA A 45 4.47 2.76 -0.91
CA ALA A 45 4.15 3.17 -2.26
C ALA A 45 2.82 3.92 -2.37
N LEU A 46 1.89 3.62 -1.47
CA LEU A 46 0.68 4.41 -1.25
C LEU A 46 0.43 4.44 0.26
N LEU A 47 0.37 5.65 0.84
CA LEU A 47 0.02 5.85 2.24
C LEU A 47 -1.02 6.97 2.38
N LEU A 48 -2.15 6.69 3.03
CA LEU A 48 -2.96 7.74 3.65
C LEU A 48 -2.47 7.96 5.06
N LEU A 49 -2.09 9.19 5.40
CA LEU A 49 -1.65 9.55 6.74
C LEU A 49 -2.16 10.92 7.17
N GLN A 50 -2.16 11.15 8.47
CA GLN A 50 -2.39 12.47 9.06
C GLN A 50 -1.02 13.05 9.42
N PRO A 51 -0.62 14.20 8.85
CA PRO A 51 0.66 14.81 9.18
C PRO A 51 0.75 15.10 10.68
N SER A 52 1.82 14.61 11.32
CA SER A 52 2.01 14.73 12.77
C SER A 52 3.50 14.85 13.09
N MET A 53 3.90 15.91 13.79
CA MET A 53 5.28 16.06 14.27
C MET A 53 5.66 14.99 15.30
N VAL A 54 4.69 14.51 16.08
CA VAL A 54 4.90 13.42 17.03
C VAL A 54 5.20 12.13 16.28
N ASP A 55 4.47 11.85 15.20
CA ASP A 55 4.70 10.64 14.39
C ASP A 55 6.03 10.73 13.65
N TYR A 56 6.36 11.90 13.09
CA TYR A 56 7.64 12.14 12.43
C TYR A 56 8.84 11.89 13.37
N ASN A 57 8.84 12.53 14.55
CA ASN A 57 9.91 12.36 15.53
C ASN A 57 9.96 10.93 16.07
N GLY A 58 8.81 10.30 16.30
CA GLY A 58 8.74 8.91 16.76
C GLY A 58 9.29 7.91 15.74
N MET A 59 9.06 8.12 14.45
CA MET A 59 9.68 7.32 13.39
C MET A 59 11.19 7.56 13.32
N LEU A 60 11.66 8.81 13.46
CA LEU A 60 13.10 9.10 13.52
C LEU A 60 13.76 8.40 14.70
N ASP A 61 13.16 8.45 15.88
CA ASP A 61 13.71 7.82 17.08
C ASP A 61 13.69 6.28 16.96
N LEU A 62 12.69 5.70 16.31
CA LEU A 62 12.70 4.27 15.95
C LEU A 62 13.92 3.92 15.09
N THR A 63 14.20 4.71 14.04
CA THR A 63 15.36 4.44 13.16
C THR A 63 16.70 4.59 13.85
N ARG A 64 16.84 5.54 14.78
CA ARG A 64 18.09 5.78 15.53
C ARG A 64 18.42 4.66 16.51
N ASN A 65 17.40 4.00 17.04
CA ASN A 65 17.55 2.98 18.07
C ASN A 65 17.45 1.54 17.53
N ALA A 66 17.21 1.37 16.23
CA ALA A 66 17.12 0.05 15.62
C ALA A 66 18.49 -0.66 15.61
N ALA A 67 18.50 -1.95 15.97
CA ALA A 67 19.72 -2.76 15.98
C ALA A 67 20.29 -3.00 14.57
N LEU A 68 19.42 -2.99 13.55
CA LEU A 68 19.76 -3.07 12.13
C LEU A 68 19.03 -1.96 11.37
N PRO A 69 19.57 -1.47 10.25
CA PRO A 69 18.88 -0.51 9.40
C PRO A 69 17.53 -1.06 8.92
N LEU A 70 16.47 -0.30 9.16
CA LEU A 70 15.12 -0.61 8.70
C LEU A 70 14.89 -0.01 7.31
N THR A 71 14.13 -0.70 6.46
CA THR A 71 13.58 -0.11 5.24
C THR A 71 12.50 0.90 5.58
N TYR A 72 12.17 1.81 4.66
CA TYR A 72 11.07 2.77 4.87
C TYR A 72 9.72 2.07 5.14
N ASP A 73 9.44 0.95 4.48
CA ASP A 73 8.26 0.10 4.71
C ASP A 73 8.22 -0.42 6.16
N GLN A 74 9.36 -0.91 6.63
CA GLN A 74 9.52 -1.40 8.00
C GLN A 74 9.39 -0.28 9.02
N VAL A 75 9.95 0.90 8.77
CA VAL A 75 9.84 2.05 9.68
C VAL A 75 8.37 2.42 9.90
N VAL A 76 7.59 2.54 8.82
CA VAL A 76 6.16 2.86 8.92
C VAL A 76 5.40 1.71 9.61
N GLY A 77 5.61 0.47 9.15
CA GLY A 77 4.92 -0.69 9.70
C GLY A 77 5.19 -0.92 11.18
N GLU A 78 6.46 -0.87 11.60
CA GLU A 78 6.87 -1.06 12.99
C GLU A 78 6.47 0.11 13.88
N TYR A 79 6.62 1.36 13.43
CA TYR A 79 6.21 2.52 14.21
C TYR A 79 4.72 2.47 14.56
N PHE A 80 3.86 2.31 13.55
CA PHE A 80 2.41 2.30 13.78
C PHE A 80 1.97 1.07 14.60
N ARG A 81 2.58 -0.09 14.36
CA ARG A 81 2.24 -1.34 15.06
C ARG A 81 2.73 -1.36 16.51
N GLN A 82 3.97 -0.99 16.77
CA GLN A 82 4.63 -1.21 18.06
C GLN A 82 4.67 0.04 18.93
N VAL A 83 4.99 1.19 18.35
CA VAL A 83 5.19 2.45 19.08
C VAL A 83 3.85 3.17 19.26
N LYS A 84 3.17 3.48 18.15
CA LYS A 84 1.87 4.18 18.17
C LYS A 84 0.72 3.27 18.61
N ARG A 85 0.88 1.94 18.46
CA ARG A 85 -0.11 0.90 18.77
C ARG A 85 -1.47 1.19 18.11
N GLN A 86 -1.41 1.62 16.86
CA GLN A 86 -2.57 1.95 16.05
C GLN A 86 -2.69 0.92 14.93
N ASN A 87 -3.86 0.30 14.83
CA ASN A 87 -4.18 -0.56 13.69
C ASN A 87 -4.23 0.29 12.41
N PHE A 88 -3.70 -0.25 11.33
CA PHE A 88 -3.73 0.36 10.01
C PHE A 88 -4.44 -0.53 9.00
N THR A 89 -5.04 0.10 8.00
CA THR A 89 -5.77 -0.60 6.94
C THR A 89 -4.82 -0.93 5.81
N LEU A 90 -4.77 -2.20 5.42
CA LEU A 90 -4.04 -2.64 4.23
C LEU A 90 -5.02 -2.82 3.07
N LEU A 91 -4.80 -2.07 2.00
CA LEU A 91 -5.59 -2.15 0.78
C LEU A 91 -5.53 -3.57 0.19
N ASN A 92 -6.59 -3.94 -0.52
CA ASN A 92 -6.59 -5.16 -1.31
C ASN A 92 -5.91 -4.91 -2.67
N ASP A 93 -5.59 -5.98 -3.39
CA ASP A 93 -4.86 -5.88 -4.65
C ASP A 93 -5.71 -5.35 -5.82
N VAL A 94 -7.03 -5.23 -5.64
CA VAL A 94 -7.91 -4.52 -6.59
C VAL A 94 -7.82 -3.00 -6.41
N ASP A 95 -7.38 -2.55 -5.25
CA ASP A 95 -7.23 -1.14 -4.93
C ASP A 95 -5.80 -0.67 -5.16
N ALA A 96 -4.79 -1.43 -4.72
CA ALA A 96 -3.39 -1.10 -4.91
C ALA A 96 -2.53 -2.35 -5.09
N ALA A 97 -1.73 -2.41 -6.16
CA ALA A 97 -0.85 -3.55 -6.42
C ALA A 97 0.47 -3.17 -7.10
N TYR A 98 1.43 -4.10 -7.08
CA TYR A 98 2.64 -4.01 -7.90
C TYR A 98 2.32 -4.21 -9.38
N GLY A 99 3.06 -3.56 -10.28
CA GLY A 99 2.93 -3.73 -11.73
C GLY A 99 3.04 -5.18 -12.20
N GLN A 100 3.89 -5.99 -11.56
CA GLN A 100 4.01 -7.42 -11.87
C GLN A 100 2.82 -8.29 -11.40
N CYS A 101 1.92 -7.70 -10.61
CA CYS A 101 0.68 -8.34 -10.14
C CYS A 101 -0.54 -7.92 -10.98
N LEU A 102 -0.35 -7.12 -12.03
CA LEU A 102 -1.42 -6.76 -12.94
C LEU A 102 -2.09 -8.01 -13.53
N GLY A 103 -3.42 -8.02 -13.47
CA GLY A 103 -4.24 -9.13 -13.95
C GLY A 103 -4.37 -10.33 -12.99
N LYS A 104 -3.64 -10.34 -11.85
CA LYS A 104 -3.75 -11.40 -10.83
C LYS A 104 -4.80 -11.12 -9.76
N ALA A 105 -5.19 -9.85 -9.59
CA ALA A 105 -6.26 -9.48 -8.69
C ALA A 105 -7.61 -10.03 -9.18
N ARG A 106 -8.49 -10.42 -8.25
CA ARG A 106 -9.85 -10.85 -8.59
C ARG A 106 -10.65 -9.68 -9.14
N SER A 107 -11.33 -9.89 -10.26
CA SER A 107 -12.28 -8.90 -10.78
C SER A 107 -13.56 -8.93 -9.96
N PHE A 108 -14.11 -7.74 -9.66
CA PHE A 108 -15.46 -7.61 -9.10
C PHE A 108 -16.54 -7.91 -10.15
N TYR A 109 -16.18 -7.94 -11.43
CA TYR A 109 -17.09 -8.32 -12.51
C TYR A 109 -17.00 -9.81 -12.77
N LEU A 110 -18.16 -10.45 -12.87
CA LEU A 110 -18.29 -11.86 -13.19
C LEU A 110 -18.91 -12.02 -14.58
N ASN A 111 -18.43 -13.00 -15.33
CA ASN A 111 -19.07 -13.51 -16.54
C ASN A 111 -20.42 -14.16 -16.20
N GLY A 112 -21.23 -14.44 -17.21
CA GLY A 112 -22.53 -15.11 -17.03
C GLY A 112 -22.43 -16.51 -16.40
N ASP A 113 -21.26 -17.14 -16.42
CA ASP A 113 -20.95 -18.43 -15.79
C ASP A 113 -20.40 -18.29 -14.36
N GLY A 114 -20.29 -17.08 -13.82
CA GLY A 114 -19.75 -16.80 -12.49
C GLY A 114 -18.22 -16.73 -12.41
N SER A 115 -17.49 -16.93 -13.51
CA SER A 115 -16.04 -16.74 -13.56
C SER A 115 -15.66 -15.24 -13.56
N SER A 116 -14.47 -14.88 -13.09
CA SER A 116 -14.02 -13.48 -13.08
C SER A 116 -13.74 -12.97 -14.50
N VAL A 117 -14.16 -11.73 -14.79
CA VAL A 117 -13.80 -11.03 -16.03
C VAL A 117 -12.34 -10.58 -15.97
N HIS A 118 -11.48 -11.10 -16.84
CA HIS A 118 -10.09 -10.69 -16.99
C HIS A 118 -9.94 -9.54 -18.01
N GLY A 119 -9.04 -8.59 -17.75
CA GLY A 119 -8.78 -7.45 -18.67
C GLY A 119 -8.88 -6.10 -17.95
N VAL A 120 -9.19 -5.01 -18.65
CA VAL A 120 -9.23 -3.64 -18.04
C VAL A 120 -10.09 -3.54 -16.77
N TRP A 121 -11.07 -4.42 -16.60
CA TRP A 121 -11.94 -4.51 -15.43
C TRP A 121 -11.28 -5.12 -14.18
N ASN A 122 -10.10 -5.72 -14.32
CA ASN A 122 -9.28 -6.24 -13.22
C ASN A 122 -8.05 -5.35 -12.91
N MET A 123 -8.01 -4.14 -13.48
CA MET A 123 -6.93 -3.19 -13.24
C MET A 123 -7.06 -2.56 -11.84
N PRO A 124 -5.99 -2.60 -11.02
CA PRO A 124 -5.98 -1.94 -9.72
C PRO A 124 -6.24 -0.43 -9.83
N ALA A 125 -6.79 0.20 -8.78
CA ALA A 125 -6.95 1.66 -8.80
C ALA A 125 -5.59 2.38 -8.79
N PHE A 126 -4.59 1.79 -8.11
CA PHE A 126 -3.22 2.25 -8.01
C PHE A 126 -2.23 1.14 -8.35
N VAL A 127 -1.22 1.45 -9.16
CA VAL A 127 -0.18 0.50 -9.56
C VAL A 127 1.18 1.14 -9.35
N HIS A 128 2.07 0.51 -8.61
CA HIS A 128 3.45 0.99 -8.42
C HIS A 128 4.48 -0.01 -8.93
N ARG A 129 5.70 0.48 -9.23
CA ARG A 129 6.75 -0.29 -9.93
C ARG A 129 6.22 -0.93 -11.21
N SER A 130 5.60 -0.12 -12.08
CA SER A 130 5.13 -0.56 -13.40
C SER A 130 6.27 -0.84 -14.39
N GLY A 131 7.50 -0.37 -14.09
CA GLY A 131 8.76 -0.76 -14.72
C GLY A 131 9.59 -1.65 -13.79
N GLY A 132 10.12 -2.77 -14.31
CA GLY A 132 10.57 -3.92 -13.51
C GLY A 132 11.66 -3.67 -12.47
N SER A 133 11.72 -4.58 -11.51
CA SER A 133 12.94 -4.93 -10.78
C SER A 133 13.23 -6.39 -11.06
N ALA A 134 14.37 -6.67 -11.69
CA ALA A 134 14.89 -8.02 -11.91
C ALA A 134 14.88 -8.84 -10.61
N PRO A 135 14.68 -10.17 -10.67
CA PRO A 135 14.93 -11.01 -9.51
C PRO A 135 16.41 -10.85 -9.12
N GLY A 136 16.65 -10.41 -7.89
CA GLY A 136 17.93 -10.57 -7.22
C GLY A 136 18.07 -12.00 -6.72
#